data_AF-A0A2D4H6B1-F1
#
_entry.id   AF-A0A2D4H6B1-F1
#
_cell.length_a   1.000
_cell.length_b   1.000
_cell.length_c   1.000
_cell.angle_alpha   90.00
_cell.angle_beta   90.00
_cell.angle_gamma   90.00
#
_symmetry.space_group_name_H-M   'P 1'
#
loop_
_entity.id
_entity.type
_entity.pdbx_description
1 polymer ?
#
loop_
_entity_poly.entity_id
_entity_poly.type
_entity_poly.pdbx_seq_one_letter_code
_entity_poly.pdbx_strand_id
1 'polypeptide(L)'
;LKYSRDFLLQFRYCDVACERPADLLLLEGVTDAVPDRPAYWPKDLIVENNSDPELVCSRYPGSIHHNLNLTSAYNHFLPERGCQEITTMPMGVGATVDYIFYSAMPIKNDQEEYRRMYQDGALKLLGRLSLLSEDILWSANGLPNPFCSSDHLCLLASFGLEIPDF
;
A
#
# COMPACT_ATOMS: atom_id res chain seq x y z
N LEU A 1 17.51 -8.06 -3.80
CA LEU A 1 16.45 -8.81 -4.48
C LEU A 1 15.92 -9.86 -3.52
N LYS A 2 14.96 -9.53 -2.65
CA LYS A 2 14.34 -10.55 -1.78
C LYS A 2 12.90 -10.88 -2.17
N TYR A 3 12.25 -10.06 -3.01
CA TYR A 3 10.84 -10.23 -3.42
C TYR A 3 10.53 -9.56 -4.79
N SER A 4 11.28 -9.84 -5.86
CA SER A 4 10.88 -9.37 -7.20
C SER A 4 9.57 -10.04 -7.65
N ARG A 5 8.84 -9.45 -8.60
CA ARG A 5 7.63 -10.08 -9.16
C ARG A 5 7.93 -11.51 -9.64
N ASP A 6 9.00 -11.69 -10.39
CA ASP A 6 9.33 -13.01 -10.96
C ASP A 6 9.77 -13.99 -9.87
N PHE A 7 10.43 -13.52 -8.81
CA PHE A 7 10.73 -14.32 -7.61
C PHE A 7 9.45 -14.69 -6.84
N LEU A 8 8.53 -13.74 -6.62
CA LEU A 8 7.25 -14.01 -5.96
C LEU A 8 6.39 -14.97 -6.78
N LEU A 9 6.44 -14.85 -8.11
CA LEU A 9 5.76 -15.78 -9.00
C LEU A 9 6.29 -17.20 -8.85
N GLN A 10 7.58 -17.42 -8.54
CA GLN A 10 8.11 -18.78 -8.26
C GLN A 10 7.40 -19.49 -7.10
N PHE A 11 6.79 -18.77 -6.16
CA PHE A 11 6.01 -19.37 -5.06
C PHE A 11 4.55 -19.64 -5.41
N ARG A 12 4.04 -19.16 -6.56
CA ARG A 12 2.62 -19.23 -6.91
C ARG A 12 2.08 -20.66 -7.07
N TYR A 13 2.97 -21.65 -7.18
CA TYR A 13 2.65 -23.09 -7.21
C TYR A 13 3.78 -23.93 -6.58
N CYS A 14 4.50 -23.38 -5.60
CA CYS A 14 5.46 -24.19 -4.84
C CYS A 14 4.70 -25.23 -4.01
N ASP A 15 5.39 -26.30 -3.61
CA ASP A 15 4.73 -27.44 -2.95
C ASP A 15 3.94 -26.99 -1.70
N VAL A 16 4.51 -26.09 -0.89
CA VAL A 16 3.84 -25.50 0.29
C VAL A 16 2.60 -24.67 -0.08
N ALA A 17 2.60 -23.94 -1.19
CA ALA A 17 1.44 -23.15 -1.64
C ALA A 17 0.32 -24.00 -2.22
N CYS A 18 0.64 -25.24 -2.62
CA CYS A 18 -0.32 -26.24 -3.09
C CYS A 18 -0.83 -27.15 -1.96
N GLU A 19 -0.29 -27.05 -0.76
CA GLU A 19 -0.74 -27.81 0.41
C GLU A 19 -1.93 -27.11 1.10
N ARG A 20 -2.97 -27.90 1.41
CA ARG A 20 -4.11 -27.42 2.20
C ARG A 20 -3.69 -27.27 3.67
N PRO A 21 -3.98 -26.13 4.32
CA PRO A 21 -3.81 -26.00 5.77
C PRO A 21 -4.68 -27.02 6.51
N ALA A 22 -4.11 -27.70 7.51
CA ALA A 22 -4.78 -28.79 8.24
C ALA A 22 -6.02 -28.34 9.03
N ASP A 23 -6.06 -27.06 9.41
CA ASP A 23 -7.13 -26.41 10.18
C ASP A 23 -8.17 -25.70 9.29
N LEU A 24 -8.00 -25.70 7.96
CA LEU A 24 -8.96 -25.09 7.06
C LEU A 24 -10.20 -25.97 6.91
N LEU A 25 -11.33 -25.50 7.44
CA LEU A 25 -12.65 -26.14 7.28
C LEU A 25 -13.00 -26.40 5.82
N LEU A 26 -13.47 -27.61 5.50
CA LEU A 26 -13.90 -27.98 4.13
C LEU A 26 -15.32 -27.48 3.86
N LEU A 27 -15.44 -26.59 2.88
CA LEU A 27 -16.67 -26.04 2.36
C LEU A 27 -16.66 -26.25 0.85
N GLU A 28 -17.56 -27.08 0.35
CA GLU A 28 -17.68 -27.42 -1.08
C GLU A 28 -17.94 -26.16 -1.91
N GLY A 29 -17.17 -25.98 -3.00
CA GLY A 29 -17.16 -24.80 -3.84
C GLY A 29 -16.47 -23.56 -3.25
N VAL A 30 -15.95 -23.62 -2.02
CA VAL A 30 -15.33 -22.46 -1.34
C VAL A 30 -13.89 -22.74 -0.95
N THR A 31 -13.65 -23.75 -0.11
CA THR A 31 -12.32 -24.09 0.39
C THR A 31 -11.79 -25.38 -0.19
N ASP A 32 -12.53 -26.06 -1.07
CA ASP A 32 -12.16 -27.29 -1.75
C ASP A 32 -11.29 -27.07 -3.01
N ALA A 33 -10.96 -25.81 -3.33
CA ALA A 33 -10.09 -25.48 -4.45
C ALA A 33 -8.70 -26.12 -4.27
N VAL A 34 -8.32 -26.98 -5.21
CA VAL A 34 -6.96 -27.52 -5.33
C VAL A 34 -6.26 -26.72 -6.42
N PRO A 35 -5.21 -25.94 -6.10
CA PRO A 35 -4.50 -25.18 -7.11
C PRO A 35 -3.69 -26.13 -8.00
N ASP A 36 -4.18 -26.35 -9.22
CA ASP A 36 -3.50 -27.16 -10.22
C ASP A 36 -2.30 -26.41 -10.82
N ARG A 37 -1.12 -27.04 -10.78
CA ARG A 37 0.09 -26.51 -11.42
C ARG A 37 -0.02 -26.66 -12.94
N PRO A 38 0.06 -25.57 -13.74
CA PRO A 38 0.01 -25.67 -15.20
C PRO A 38 1.21 -26.44 -15.78
N ALA A 39 1.00 -27.19 -16.87
CA ALA A 39 2.04 -28.07 -17.46
C ALA A 39 3.31 -27.34 -17.94
N TYR A 40 3.19 -26.05 -18.26
CA TYR A 40 4.30 -25.20 -18.70
C TYR A 40 5.09 -24.58 -17.53
N TRP A 41 4.70 -24.85 -16.27
CA TRP A 41 5.32 -24.24 -15.11
C TRP A 41 6.68 -24.88 -14.78
N PRO A 42 7.75 -24.09 -14.53
CA PRO A 42 9.08 -24.63 -14.24
C PRO A 42 9.06 -25.55 -13.01
N LYS A 43 9.66 -26.74 -13.14
CA LYS A 43 9.79 -27.70 -12.03
C LYS A 43 10.93 -27.35 -11.08
N ASP A 44 11.95 -26.67 -11.59
CA ASP A 44 13.16 -26.32 -10.85
C ASP A 44 13.42 -24.80 -10.91
N LEU A 45 13.85 -24.24 -9.78
CA LEU A 45 14.22 -22.84 -9.64
C LEU A 45 15.51 -22.55 -10.43
N ILE A 46 15.38 -22.10 -11.67
CA ILE A 46 16.54 -21.65 -12.47
C ILE A 46 16.89 -20.23 -12.04
N VAL A 47 18.03 -20.09 -11.36
CA VAL A 47 18.66 -18.80 -11.06
C VAL A 47 19.43 -18.34 -12.29
N GLU A 48 18.80 -17.55 -13.17
CA GLU A 48 19.50 -16.93 -14.30
C GLU A 48 20.21 -15.64 -13.88
N ASN A 49 21.52 -15.61 -14.09
CA ASN A 49 22.36 -14.41 -13.99
C ASN A 49 22.19 -13.58 -15.27
N ASN A 50 21.25 -12.62 -15.26
CA ASN A 50 21.04 -11.72 -16.39
C ASN A 50 21.91 -10.45 -16.25
N SER A 51 22.98 -10.42 -17.05
CA SER A 51 23.86 -9.28 -17.28
C SER A 51 23.34 -8.44 -18.45
N ASP A 52 22.50 -7.44 -18.16
CA ASP A 52 22.05 -6.44 -19.14
C ASP A 52 22.39 -5.01 -18.66
N PRO A 53 23.03 -4.13 -19.47
CA PRO A 53 23.71 -2.93 -18.98
C PRO A 53 22.91 -1.62 -18.97
N GLU A 54 21.66 -1.57 -19.44
CA GLU A 54 20.94 -0.29 -19.56
C GLU A 54 19.90 -0.07 -18.45
N LEU A 55 19.96 1.11 -17.82
CA LEU A 55 19.21 1.57 -16.64
C LEU A 55 19.77 1.11 -15.27
N VAL A 56 21.05 1.38 -15.05
CA VAL A 56 21.70 1.28 -13.73
C VAL A 56 21.33 2.50 -12.87
N CYS A 57 20.11 2.49 -12.30
CA CYS A 57 19.97 3.04 -10.95
C CYS A 57 20.59 1.98 -10.04
N SER A 58 21.68 2.33 -9.34
CA SER A 58 22.49 1.39 -8.54
C SER A 58 21.62 0.41 -7.76
N ARG A 59 21.49 -0.82 -8.27
CA ARG A 59 20.65 -1.88 -7.70
C ARG A 59 21.39 -2.48 -6.51
N TYR A 60 21.37 -1.80 -5.37
CA TYR A 60 21.84 -2.38 -4.12
C TYR A 60 21.00 -3.64 -3.80
N PRO A 61 21.62 -4.80 -3.50
CA PRO A 61 20.89 -6.02 -3.21
C PRO A 61 20.03 -5.86 -1.96
N GLY A 62 18.72 -5.68 -2.15
CA GLY A 62 17.76 -5.51 -1.04
C GLY A 62 16.81 -4.33 -1.22
N SER A 63 17.06 -3.44 -2.19
CA SER A 63 16.16 -2.33 -2.47
C SER A 63 14.94 -2.76 -3.30
N ILE A 64 13.78 -2.18 -2.96
CA ILE A 64 12.55 -2.26 -3.75
C ILE A 64 12.31 -0.85 -4.29
N HIS A 65 12.06 -0.74 -5.59
CA HIS A 65 11.82 0.53 -6.28
C HIS A 65 10.55 0.43 -7.12
N HIS A 66 9.90 1.57 -7.31
CA HIS A 66 8.77 1.75 -8.22
C HIS A 66 8.96 3.05 -9.01
N ASN A 67 8.35 3.13 -10.19
CA ASN A 67 8.41 4.31 -11.06
C ASN A 67 7.20 5.25 -10.87
N LEU A 68 6.35 4.97 -9.90
CA LEU A 68 5.23 5.84 -9.55
C LEU A 68 5.71 6.99 -8.67
N ASN A 69 5.36 8.22 -9.00
CA ASN A 69 5.55 9.37 -8.11
C ASN A 69 4.26 9.56 -7.31
N LEU A 70 4.23 9.04 -6.10
CA LEU A 70 3.04 9.05 -5.25
C LEU A 70 3.27 9.92 -4.03
N THR A 71 2.23 10.68 -3.67
CA THR A 71 2.13 11.33 -2.36
C THR A 71 0.80 10.96 -1.71
N SER A 72 0.78 10.95 -0.37
CA SER A 72 -0.44 10.69 0.40
C SER A 72 -1.32 11.93 0.40
N ALA A 73 -2.63 11.75 0.22
CA ALA A 73 -3.59 12.84 0.38
C ALA A 73 -3.70 13.30 1.85
N TYR A 74 -3.30 12.48 2.81
CA TYR A 74 -3.32 12.75 4.25
C TYR A 74 -1.90 12.93 4.81
N ASN A 75 -1.75 13.79 5.82
CA ASN A 75 -0.44 14.09 6.41
C ASN A 75 -0.08 13.15 7.57
N HIS A 76 -1.02 12.31 8.02
CA HIS A 76 -0.88 11.36 9.12
C HIS A 76 -0.75 12.01 10.51
N PHE A 77 -0.68 13.33 10.56
CA PHE A 77 -0.60 14.12 11.78
C PHE A 77 -1.51 15.35 11.67
N LEU A 78 -2.24 15.63 12.75
CA LEU A 78 -3.06 16.82 12.89
C LEU A 78 -2.16 18.07 13.04
N PRO A 79 -2.41 19.14 12.27
CA PRO A 79 -1.53 20.33 12.24
C PRO A 79 -1.38 21.02 13.59
N GLU A 80 -2.42 21.03 14.41
CA GLU A 80 -2.52 21.86 15.62
C GLU A 80 -1.79 21.26 16.82
N ARG A 81 -1.60 19.94 16.85
CA ARG A 81 -1.08 19.23 18.04
C ARG A 81 0.03 18.23 17.75
N GLY A 82 0.32 17.96 16.47
CA GLY A 82 1.24 16.88 16.08
C GLY A 82 0.74 15.48 16.48
N CYS A 83 -0.53 15.36 16.87
CA CYS A 83 -1.17 14.10 17.19
C CYS A 83 -1.41 13.30 15.90
N GLN A 84 -1.33 11.97 15.99
CA GLN A 84 -1.57 11.09 14.85
C GLN A 84 -3.05 11.13 14.41
N GLU A 85 -3.28 11.21 13.10
CA GLU A 85 -4.59 11.03 12.48
C GLU A 85 -4.93 9.53 12.46
N ILE A 86 -6.05 9.13 13.06
CA ILE A 86 -6.44 7.72 13.15
C ILE A 86 -7.34 7.35 11.96
N THR A 87 -7.13 6.15 11.40
CA THR A 87 -8.00 5.58 10.35
C THR A 87 -8.73 4.34 10.83
N THR A 88 -8.24 3.67 11.87
CA THR A 88 -8.90 2.50 12.47
C THR A 88 -8.68 2.45 13.97
N MET A 89 -9.63 1.88 14.72
CA MET A 89 -9.51 1.71 16.17
C MET A 89 -10.07 0.37 16.65
N PRO A 90 -9.54 -0.76 16.18
CA PRO A 90 -10.00 -2.06 16.65
C PRO A 90 -9.62 -2.23 18.12
N MET A 91 -10.55 -2.72 18.92
CA MET A 91 -10.33 -3.03 20.34
C MET A 91 -9.81 -1.84 21.18
N GLY A 92 -10.06 -0.60 20.74
CA GLY A 92 -9.66 0.60 21.46
C GLY A 92 -8.22 1.07 21.22
N VAL A 93 -7.51 0.57 20.21
CA VAL A 93 -6.17 1.06 19.87
C VAL A 93 -6.19 1.78 18.53
N GLY A 94 -5.93 3.09 18.53
CA GLY A 94 -5.93 3.89 17.31
C GLY A 94 -4.71 3.62 16.43
N ALA A 95 -4.92 3.46 15.12
CA ALA A 95 -3.83 3.35 14.14
C ALA A 95 -4.17 4.04 12.80
N THR A 96 -3.13 4.40 12.05
CA THR A 96 -3.22 4.82 10.64
C THR A 96 -2.79 3.65 9.76
N VAL A 97 -3.72 3.05 9.03
CA VAL A 97 -3.45 1.92 8.12
C VAL A 97 -4.06 2.11 6.73
N ASP A 98 -4.91 3.13 6.56
CA ASP A 98 -5.61 3.42 5.32
C ASP A 98 -5.01 4.65 4.63
N TYR A 99 -4.93 4.60 3.30
CA TYR A 99 -4.25 5.63 2.51
C TYR A 99 -4.98 5.89 1.19
N ILE A 100 -5.06 7.16 0.80
CA ILE A 100 -5.31 7.57 -0.58
C ILE A 100 -4.00 8.15 -1.12
N PHE A 101 -3.31 7.38 -1.96
CA PHE A 101 -2.15 7.87 -2.70
C PHE A 101 -2.58 8.42 -4.06
N TYR A 102 -1.98 9.52 -4.48
CA TYR A 102 -2.23 10.11 -5.78
C TYR A 102 -0.94 10.49 -6.50
N SER A 103 -1.03 10.59 -7.83
CA SER A 103 0.08 10.94 -8.70
C SER A 103 0.51 12.39 -8.46
N ALA A 104 1.78 12.58 -8.11
CA ALA A 104 2.40 13.86 -7.83
C ALA A 104 3.72 14.01 -8.59
N MET A 105 4.29 15.21 -8.59
CA MET A 105 5.59 15.49 -9.20
C MET A 105 6.67 15.65 -8.13
N PRO A 106 7.85 15.03 -8.30
CA PRO A 106 8.96 15.25 -7.38
C PRO A 106 9.47 16.68 -7.52
N ILE A 107 9.68 17.35 -6.39
CA ILE A 107 10.35 18.65 -6.34
C ILE A 107 11.84 18.39 -6.53
N LYS A 108 12.44 18.94 -7.59
CA LYS A 108 13.88 18.93 -7.80
C LYS A 108 14.52 19.93 -6.84
N ASN A 109 15.02 19.45 -5.70
CA ASN A 109 15.95 20.22 -4.89
C ASN A 109 17.36 19.76 -5.24
N ASP A 110 18.18 20.68 -5.77
CA ASP A 110 19.60 20.45 -6.04
C ASP A 110 20.44 20.40 -4.74
N GLN A 111 19.81 20.62 -3.58
CA GLN A 111 20.41 20.59 -2.27
C GLN A 111 19.55 19.72 -1.33
N GLU A 112 20.19 18.72 -0.73
CA GLU A 112 19.71 17.82 0.33
C GLU A 112 19.12 16.46 -0.07
N GLU A 113 19.84 15.44 0.41
CA GLU A 113 19.76 14.02 0.09
C GLU A 113 18.64 13.27 0.84
N TYR A 114 17.79 13.95 1.62
CA TYR A 114 17.09 13.26 2.71
C TYR A 114 15.56 13.35 2.74
N ARG A 115 14.90 14.11 1.86
CA ARG A 115 13.43 14.08 1.79
C ARG A 115 12.93 14.35 0.38
N ARG A 116 12.40 13.32 -0.29
CA ARG A 116 11.65 13.52 -1.54
C ARG A 116 10.40 14.33 -1.21
N MET A 117 10.47 15.63 -1.48
CA MET A 117 9.30 16.50 -1.46
C MET A 117 8.54 16.30 -2.78
N TYR A 118 7.23 16.20 -2.68
CA TYR A 118 6.34 16.08 -3.84
C TYR A 118 5.40 17.29 -3.85
N GLN A 119 5.07 17.74 -5.05
CA GLN A 119 4.05 18.76 -5.30
C GLN A 119 3.00 18.21 -6.24
N ASP A 120 1.83 18.84 -6.28
CA ASP A 120 0.76 18.45 -7.19
C ASP A 120 1.23 18.46 -8.65
N GLY A 121 0.83 17.41 -9.38
CA GLY A 121 1.06 17.28 -10.81
C GLY A 121 -0.19 17.64 -11.60
N ALA A 122 -0.52 16.84 -12.61
CA ALA A 122 -1.79 16.96 -13.34
C ALA A 122 -3.01 16.75 -12.43
N LEU A 123 -2.86 15.91 -11.39
CA LEU A 123 -3.88 15.74 -10.36
C LEU A 123 -3.54 16.65 -9.17
N LYS A 124 -4.46 17.54 -8.83
CA LYS A 124 -4.32 18.53 -7.75
C LYS A 124 -5.24 18.18 -6.59
N LEU A 125 -4.70 18.16 -5.37
CA LEU A 125 -5.51 17.90 -4.18
C LEU A 125 -6.26 19.18 -3.79
N LEU A 126 -7.57 19.20 -4.01
CA LEU A 126 -8.43 20.36 -3.72
C LEU A 126 -8.82 20.43 -2.25
N GLY A 127 -8.93 19.26 -1.61
CA GLY A 127 -9.29 19.16 -0.19
C GLY A 127 -9.48 17.72 0.24
N ARG A 128 -9.58 17.52 1.56
CA ARG A 128 -9.83 16.22 2.18
C ARG A 128 -10.73 16.38 3.39
N LEU A 129 -11.48 15.34 3.73
CA LEU A 129 -12.18 15.26 5.00
C LEU A 129 -11.16 15.00 6.11
N SER A 130 -11.03 15.91 7.07
CA SER A 130 -10.11 15.76 8.20
C SER A 130 -10.43 14.52 9.03
N LEU A 131 -9.37 13.81 9.43
CA LEU A 131 -9.48 12.67 10.34
C LEU A 131 -9.48 13.12 11.80
N LEU A 132 -9.79 12.18 12.69
CA LEU A 132 -9.87 12.40 14.12
C LEU A 132 -8.62 11.86 14.82
N SER A 133 -8.30 12.42 15.98
CA SER A 133 -7.30 11.85 16.89
C SER A 133 -7.92 10.78 17.79
N GLU A 134 -7.05 9.98 18.39
CA GLU A 134 -7.44 8.88 19.28
C GLU A 134 -8.27 9.36 20.49
N ASP A 135 -7.92 10.50 21.09
CA ASP A 135 -8.64 11.07 22.24
C ASP A 135 -10.08 11.47 21.88
N ILE A 136 -10.29 12.00 20.67
CA ILE A 136 -11.62 12.32 20.17
C ILE A 136 -12.44 11.04 19.97
N LEU A 137 -11.84 9.99 19.39
CA LEU A 137 -12.52 8.70 19.23
C LEU A 137 -12.87 8.06 20.59
N TRP A 138 -11.97 8.14 21.57
CA TRP A 138 -12.26 7.70 22.93
C TRP A 138 -13.41 8.47 23.58
N SER A 139 -13.53 9.78 23.31
CA SER A 139 -14.67 10.57 23.79
C SER A 139 -16.01 10.09 23.22
N ALA A 140 -16.00 9.41 22.07
CA ALA A 140 -17.13 8.76 21.43
C ALA A 140 -17.20 7.24 21.68
N ASN A 141 -16.48 6.75 22.69
CA ASN A 141 -16.45 5.35 23.11
C ASN A 141 -15.78 4.38 22.11
N GLY A 142 -14.81 4.88 21.33
CA GLY A 142 -14.01 4.11 20.38
C GLY A 142 -14.74 3.82 19.06
N LEU A 143 -14.25 2.83 18.31
CA LEU A 143 -14.92 2.28 17.12
C LEU A 143 -15.05 0.75 17.23
N PRO A 144 -16.09 0.14 16.62
CA PRO A 144 -17.30 0.80 16.13
C PRO A 144 -18.14 1.37 17.29
N ASN A 145 -19.03 2.31 16.99
CA ASN A 145 -19.91 2.96 17.97
C ASN A 145 -21.29 3.29 17.36
N PRO A 146 -22.27 3.84 18.11
CA PRO A 146 -23.62 4.12 17.58
C PRO A 146 -23.67 5.06 16.36
N PHE A 147 -22.62 5.86 16.11
CA PHE A 147 -22.52 6.78 14.97
C PHE A 147 -21.72 6.18 13.82
N CYS A 148 -20.81 5.24 14.10
CA CYS A 148 -19.91 4.64 13.13
C CYS A 148 -19.97 3.11 13.22
N SER A 149 -20.58 2.47 12.23
CA SER A 149 -20.76 1.01 12.19
C SER A 149 -19.50 0.23 11.79
N SER A 150 -18.42 0.90 11.44
CA SER A 150 -17.12 0.33 11.08
C SER A 150 -16.09 0.66 12.16
N ASP A 151 -15.10 -0.21 12.33
CA ASP A 151 -13.89 0.09 13.10
C ASP A 151 -12.90 1.00 12.34
N HIS A 152 -13.13 1.22 11.04
CA HIS A 152 -12.40 2.17 10.21
C HIS A 152 -13.19 3.47 9.92
N LEU A 153 -12.47 4.59 9.86
CA LEU A 153 -12.97 5.89 9.39
C LEU A 153 -12.86 5.99 7.87
N CYS A 154 -13.84 6.64 7.24
CA CYS A 154 -13.84 6.88 5.80
C CYS A 154 -12.80 7.96 5.44
N LEU A 155 -11.90 7.63 4.50
CA LEU A 155 -11.05 8.62 3.84
C LEU A 155 -11.79 9.21 2.65
N LEU A 156 -11.77 10.54 2.53
CA LEU A 156 -12.41 11.25 1.43
C LEU A 156 -11.52 12.40 0.98
N ALA A 157 -11.18 12.41 -0.31
CA ALA A 157 -10.38 13.45 -0.94
C ALA A 157 -11.06 13.94 -2.23
N SER A 158 -10.90 15.23 -2.53
CA SER A 158 -11.37 15.85 -3.76
C SER A 158 -10.18 16.26 -4.60
N PHE A 159 -10.22 15.93 -5.89
CA PHE A 159 -9.12 16.20 -6.83
C PHE A 159 -9.60 16.98 -8.04
N GLY A 160 -8.78 17.91 -8.50
CA GLY A 160 -8.90 18.55 -9.80
C GLY A 160 -7.93 17.89 -10.78
N LEU A 161 -8.37 17.63 -12.00
CA LEU A 161 -7.53 17.09 -13.07
C LEU A 161 -7.27 18.17 -14.11
N GLU A 162 -6.00 18.51 -14.31
CA GLU A 162 -5.57 19.35 -15.43
C GLU A 162 -5.40 18.48 -16.67
N ILE A 163 -6.26 18.72 -17.66
CA ILE A 163 -6.20 18.08 -18.96
C ILE A 163 -5.47 19.08 -19.88
N PRO A 164 -4.30 18.73 -20.45
CA PRO A 164 -3.62 19.61 -21.39
C PRO A 164 -4.51 19.81 -22.62
N ASP A 165 -4.58 21.05 -23.11
CA ASP A 165 -5.21 21.35 -24.38
C ASP A 165 -4.46 20.61 -25.50
N PHE A 166 -5.20 19.92 -26.38
CA PHE A 166 -4.67 19.15 -27.52
C PHE A 166 -4.18 20.05 -28.66
#